data_AF-A0A934YRH7-F1
#
_entry.id   AF-A0A934YRH7-F1
#
_cell.length_a   1.000
_cell.length_b   1.000
_cell.length_c   1.000
_cell.angle_alpha   90.00
_cell.angle_beta   90.00
_cell.angle_gamma   90.00
#
_symmetry.space_group_name_H-M   'P 1'
#
loop_
_entity.id
_entity.type
_entity.pdbx_description
1 polymer ?
#
loop_
_entity_poly.entity_id
_entity_poly.type
_entity_poly.pdbx_seq_one_letter_code
_entity_poly.pdbx_strand_id
1 'polypeptide(L)'
;MVRSSRLSPRLHGLWSALGVALVTLFCALGALGCQRDLPLRLIEVHEVTPAELESGDRLEVHGAGFPQGRPAHLTFRGTLYRPGHAPERARLGATGTVSGQARIEIDVTEELLASFAGTGARAEHTTFRGEVEVVFASQSASAPPIAATLQGVVLDVFPAGLGADDAARADKEGAGVLAFLGLEVTAAGPGLVVEAVAPGSRGEEAGLVKGDLLTGFEGVRLTRVADVRASGAREVSLTFRRGGGKEETRELSLVGLSRALPRDFSWIVWLMGLAVALVVAFVAPFEGRLGRAELAIARRVRRLRERDTLTRPFRLSALARAASRGLLGERPSRELAWLPPAVLAVSSAALFALPGAGTLVGEDVDVLLLFVAFVASSLTVAVGQERGLLPRLRALGGTALLLLPLGLALVVAVSASGSLRGIDAVRGQGAMPWEWNAFRSPFSLALVVTCVVAQALLGARARGEQHGPSADAAYRVGLLFSSGVLVVLFFGGYRLPGGVDKMSLFARLAGGCLLLAKTWALAALALLVRFTRPLGVQREGAGGRGLGGAARLALSATLAFATSLAWTTSRWAARVELEAALGGALVLATAVFLARVVVRVKYVTQAPTPHVDPFV
;
A
#
# COMPACT_ATOMS: atom_id res chain seq x y z
N MET A 1 31.40 -51.27 -18.34
CA MET A 1 30.98 -51.50 -16.94
C MET A 1 30.91 -50.16 -16.21
N VAL A 2 29.70 -49.61 -16.03
CA VAL A 2 29.45 -48.32 -15.40
C VAL A 2 29.02 -48.57 -13.95
N ARG A 3 29.89 -48.22 -12.99
CA ARG A 3 29.60 -48.29 -11.55
C ARG A 3 28.60 -47.18 -11.20
N SER A 4 27.36 -47.56 -10.87
CA SER A 4 26.36 -46.67 -10.30
C SER A 4 26.73 -46.37 -8.83
N SER A 5 27.19 -45.16 -8.57
CA SER A 5 27.40 -44.66 -7.20
C SER A 5 26.04 -44.37 -6.56
N ARG A 6 25.60 -45.28 -5.68
CA ARG A 6 24.44 -45.09 -4.80
C ARG A 6 24.74 -43.92 -3.85
N LEU A 7 24.15 -42.76 -4.10
CA LEU A 7 24.12 -41.64 -3.16
C LEU A 7 23.29 -42.04 -1.94
N SER A 8 23.81 -41.74 -0.75
CA SER A 8 23.35 -42.25 0.53
C SER A 8 21.95 -41.73 0.94
N PRO A 9 21.02 -42.59 1.39
CA PRO A 9 19.65 -42.23 1.81
C PRO A 9 19.56 -41.32 3.05
N ARG A 10 20.66 -41.05 3.75
CA ARG A 10 20.66 -40.27 5.00
C ARG A 10 20.31 -38.79 4.84
N LEU A 11 20.54 -38.19 3.68
CA LEU A 11 20.25 -36.77 3.45
C LEU A 11 18.76 -36.48 3.22
N HIS A 12 17.93 -37.46 2.87
CA HIS A 12 16.48 -37.23 2.70
C HIS A 12 15.71 -37.28 4.03
N GLY A 13 16.23 -37.97 5.05
CA GLY A 13 15.61 -38.02 6.38
C GLY A 13 15.71 -36.73 7.19
N LEU A 14 16.82 -35.99 7.04
CA LEU A 14 17.06 -34.76 7.80
C LEU A 14 16.15 -33.59 7.39
N TRP A 15 15.78 -33.51 6.11
CA TRP A 15 14.88 -32.48 5.59
C TRP A 15 13.41 -32.74 5.93
N SER A 16 13.00 -34.01 6.06
CA SER A 16 11.63 -34.37 6.44
C SER A 16 11.38 -34.16 7.94
N ALA A 17 12.34 -34.48 8.81
CA ALA A 17 12.22 -34.26 10.25
C ALA A 17 12.11 -32.77 10.63
N LEU A 18 12.87 -31.89 9.96
CA LEU A 18 12.82 -30.45 10.21
C LEU A 18 11.47 -29.82 9.81
N GLY A 19 10.84 -30.35 8.75
CA GLY A 19 9.52 -29.89 8.30
C GLY A 19 8.39 -30.23 9.29
N VAL A 20 8.43 -31.41 9.91
CA VAL A 20 7.37 -31.85 10.85
C VAL A 20 7.40 -31.06 12.16
N ALA A 21 8.59 -30.79 12.71
CA ALA A 21 8.74 -30.05 13.97
C ALA A 21 8.24 -28.59 13.87
N LEU A 22 8.43 -27.97 12.70
CA LEU A 22 8.03 -26.58 12.46
C LEU A 22 6.50 -26.43 12.34
N VAL A 23 5.82 -27.47 11.85
CA VAL A 23 4.35 -27.52 11.78
C VAL A 23 3.72 -27.72 13.16
N THR A 24 4.32 -28.55 14.03
CA THR A 24 3.77 -28.84 15.37
C THR A 24 3.87 -27.63 16.31
N LEU A 25 5.00 -26.91 16.28
CA LEU A 25 5.17 -25.66 17.03
C LEU A 25 4.13 -24.60 16.61
N PHE A 26 3.68 -24.64 15.36
CA PHE A 26 2.76 -23.67 14.82
C PHE A 26 1.30 -23.87 15.27
N CYS A 27 0.86 -25.10 15.42
CA CYS A 27 -0.49 -25.39 15.94
C CYS A 27 -0.65 -24.96 17.40
N ALA A 28 0.43 -24.95 18.19
CA ALA A 28 0.37 -24.59 19.61
C ALA A 28 0.17 -23.07 19.85
N LEU A 29 0.67 -22.21 18.97
CA LEU A 29 0.60 -20.75 19.14
C LEU A 29 -0.75 -20.14 18.71
N GLY A 30 -1.53 -20.84 17.87
CA GLY A 30 -2.84 -20.37 17.40
C GLY A 30 -3.97 -20.46 18.43
N ALA A 31 -3.79 -21.16 19.55
CA ALA A 31 -4.83 -21.42 20.54
C ALA A 31 -4.99 -20.32 21.62
N LEU A 32 -4.19 -19.26 21.60
CA LEU A 32 -4.13 -18.25 22.68
C LEU A 32 -4.85 -16.92 22.37
N GLY A 33 -5.77 -16.88 21.39
CA GLY A 33 -6.52 -15.66 21.05
C GLY A 33 -7.69 -15.39 22.00
N CYS A 34 -7.52 -14.50 22.99
CA CYS A 34 -8.58 -14.07 23.92
C CYS A 34 -9.66 -13.18 23.26
N GLN A 35 -10.92 -13.42 23.64
CA GLN A 35 -12.12 -12.71 23.24
C GLN A 35 -12.36 -11.46 24.13
N ARG A 36 -12.94 -10.37 23.61
CA ARG A 36 -13.28 -9.14 24.37
C ARG A 36 -14.78 -9.07 24.67
N ASP A 37 -15.15 -8.82 25.93
CA ASP A 37 -16.52 -8.62 26.40
C ASP A 37 -17.06 -7.21 26.11
N LEU A 38 -18.39 -7.11 25.93
CA LEU A 38 -19.13 -5.87 25.66
C LEU A 38 -19.52 -5.14 26.98
N PRO A 39 -19.41 -3.80 27.06
CA PRO A 39 -19.75 -3.03 28.26
C PRO A 39 -21.26 -2.86 28.48
N LEU A 40 -21.69 -2.77 29.75
CA LEU A 40 -23.07 -2.51 30.17
C LEU A 40 -23.41 -1.00 30.10
N ARG A 41 -24.59 -0.66 29.55
CA ARG A 41 -25.07 0.73 29.38
C ARG A 41 -25.90 1.17 30.60
N LEU A 42 -25.25 1.78 31.60
CA LEU A 42 -25.92 2.33 32.81
C LEU A 42 -26.00 3.86 32.84
N ILE A 43 -25.45 4.53 31.83
CA ILE A 43 -25.39 5.99 31.75
C ILE A 43 -25.93 6.44 30.39
N GLU A 44 -26.41 7.68 30.34
CA GLU A 44 -26.93 8.29 29.12
C GLU A 44 -26.20 9.61 28.86
N VAL A 45 -25.95 9.91 27.59
CA VAL A 45 -25.38 11.19 27.14
C VAL A 45 -26.40 11.80 26.19
N HIS A 46 -26.80 13.04 26.47
CA HIS A 46 -27.87 13.73 25.76
C HIS A 46 -27.33 14.81 24.81
N GLU A 47 -26.32 15.56 25.22
CA GLU A 47 -25.87 16.76 24.49
C GLU A 47 -24.40 17.09 24.77
N VAL A 48 -23.78 17.80 23.84
CA VAL A 48 -22.44 18.38 23.95
C VAL A 48 -22.53 19.87 23.60
N THR A 49 -22.10 20.75 24.50
CA THR A 49 -22.19 22.22 24.38
C THR A 49 -20.88 22.89 24.83
N PRO A 50 -20.44 24.01 24.23
CA PRO A 50 -20.95 24.63 23.02
C PRO A 50 -20.63 23.80 21.75
N ALA A 51 -21.34 24.07 20.66
CA ALA A 51 -21.08 23.45 19.36
C ALA A 51 -19.88 24.08 18.62
N GLU A 52 -19.50 25.31 18.99
CA GLU A 52 -18.37 26.04 18.45
C GLU A 52 -17.29 26.09 19.54
N LEU A 53 -16.05 25.75 19.19
CA LEU A 53 -14.94 25.62 20.14
C LEU A 53 -13.74 26.47 19.72
N GLU A 54 -13.33 27.33 20.65
CA GLU A 54 -12.12 28.13 20.62
C GLU A 54 -11.19 27.78 21.79
N SER A 55 -9.97 28.32 21.76
CA SER A 55 -8.98 28.06 22.80
C SER A 55 -9.37 28.73 24.11
N GLY A 56 -9.43 27.94 25.18
CA GLY A 56 -9.85 28.41 26.50
C GLY A 56 -11.35 28.26 26.77
N ASP A 57 -12.12 27.77 25.81
CA ASP A 57 -13.52 27.40 26.04
C ASP A 57 -13.64 26.22 26.99
N ARG A 58 -14.88 26.01 27.45
CA ARG A 58 -15.25 24.88 28.29
C ARG A 58 -16.29 24.03 27.59
N LEU A 59 -15.88 22.82 27.19
CA LEU A 59 -16.77 21.85 26.57
C LEU A 59 -17.49 21.06 27.67
N GLU A 60 -18.81 21.09 27.61
CA GLU A 60 -19.72 20.47 28.54
C GLU A 60 -20.45 19.31 27.87
N VAL A 61 -20.48 18.16 28.54
CA VAL A 61 -21.25 17.00 28.11
C VAL A 61 -22.36 16.77 29.11
N HIS A 62 -23.60 16.87 28.65
CA HIS A 62 -24.80 16.70 29.44
C HIS A 62 -25.35 15.27 29.30
N GLY A 63 -25.83 14.71 30.40
CA GLY A 63 -26.34 13.33 30.43
C GLY A 63 -27.02 12.97 31.74
N ALA A 64 -27.09 11.68 32.04
CA ALA A 64 -27.67 11.17 33.28
C ALA A 64 -26.85 9.99 33.84
N GLY A 65 -26.77 9.91 35.17
CA GLY A 65 -26.14 8.81 35.89
C GLY A 65 -24.61 8.90 35.98
N PHE A 66 -24.00 10.07 35.73
CA PHE A 66 -22.55 10.20 35.79
C PHE A 66 -22.03 10.05 37.23
N PRO A 67 -20.97 9.24 37.44
CA PRO A 67 -20.40 9.07 38.77
C PRO A 67 -19.60 10.32 39.18
N GLN A 68 -20.15 11.10 40.11
CA GLN A 68 -19.56 12.36 40.59
C GLN A 68 -18.12 12.21 41.09
N GLY A 69 -17.32 13.26 40.84
CA GLY A 69 -15.93 13.34 41.31
C GLY A 69 -14.96 12.39 40.60
N ARG A 70 -15.38 11.72 39.53
CA ARG A 70 -14.51 10.85 38.73
C ARG A 70 -14.05 11.53 37.45
N PRO A 71 -12.84 11.17 36.96
CA PRO A 71 -12.46 11.51 35.60
C PRO A 71 -13.31 10.71 34.60
N ALA A 72 -13.77 11.38 33.56
CA ALA A 72 -14.39 10.79 32.39
C ALA A 72 -13.39 10.76 31.24
N HIS A 73 -13.28 9.62 30.55
CA HIS A 73 -12.53 9.54 29.29
C HIS A 73 -13.50 9.65 28.13
N LEU A 74 -13.32 10.67 27.29
CA LEU A 74 -14.13 10.89 26.11
C LEU A 74 -13.36 10.47 24.87
N THR A 75 -14.04 9.77 23.96
CA THR A 75 -13.52 9.43 22.64
C THR A 75 -14.47 9.97 21.58
N PHE A 76 -14.01 10.94 20.79
CA PHE A 76 -14.69 11.43 19.61
C PHE A 76 -14.37 10.51 18.44
N ARG A 77 -15.37 9.91 17.82
CA ARG A 77 -15.20 9.05 16.64
C ARG A 77 -16.05 9.61 15.51
N GLY A 78 -15.43 9.96 14.39
CA GLY A 78 -16.18 10.61 13.33
C GLY A 78 -15.32 10.99 12.15
N THR A 79 -15.80 11.99 11.43
CA THR A 79 -15.14 12.55 10.25
C THR A 79 -14.84 14.02 10.50
N LEU A 80 -13.61 14.43 10.22
CA LEU A 80 -13.16 15.81 10.21
C LEU A 80 -13.28 16.35 8.79
N TYR A 81 -14.01 17.44 8.64
CA TYR A 81 -14.13 18.20 7.42
C TYR A 81 -13.31 19.48 7.57
N ARG A 82 -12.33 19.67 6.69
CA ARG A 82 -11.49 20.87 6.65
C ARG A 82 -11.57 21.49 5.26
N PRO A 83 -11.64 22.82 5.13
CA PRO A 83 -11.73 23.43 3.82
C PRO A 83 -10.51 23.06 2.98
N GLY A 84 -10.73 22.61 1.75
CA GLY A 84 -9.65 22.26 0.84
C GLY A 84 -9.12 20.83 0.97
N HIS A 85 -9.64 20.05 1.91
CA HIS A 85 -9.18 18.69 2.18
C HIS A 85 -10.29 17.65 2.00
N ALA A 86 -9.89 16.43 1.62
CA ALA A 86 -10.80 15.30 1.64
C ALA A 86 -11.21 14.97 3.08
N PRO A 87 -12.44 14.48 3.32
CA PRO A 87 -12.90 14.11 4.67
C PRO A 87 -11.99 13.07 5.32
N GLU A 88 -11.57 13.32 6.57
CA GLU A 88 -10.64 12.45 7.30
C GLU A 88 -11.35 11.75 8.46
N ARG A 89 -11.27 10.41 8.53
CA ARG A 89 -11.78 9.68 9.69
C ARG A 89 -10.84 9.85 10.88
N ALA A 90 -11.38 10.29 12.01
CA ALA A 90 -10.61 10.55 13.21
C ALA A 90 -11.16 9.85 14.44
N ARG A 91 -10.24 9.53 15.36
CA ARG A 91 -10.53 9.06 16.71
C ARG A 91 -9.71 9.89 17.69
N LEU A 92 -10.36 10.82 18.40
CA LEU A 92 -9.71 11.79 19.27
C LEU A 92 -10.08 11.50 20.73
N GLY A 93 -9.13 11.66 21.65
CA GLY A 93 -9.32 11.40 23.07
C GLY A 93 -9.27 12.69 23.88
N ALA A 94 -10.14 12.82 24.87
CA ALA A 94 -10.11 13.91 25.86
C ALA A 94 -10.42 13.38 27.26
N THR A 95 -10.01 14.13 28.28
CA THR A 95 -10.34 13.85 29.67
C THR A 95 -11.19 14.97 30.22
N GLY A 96 -12.32 14.63 30.84
CA GLY A 96 -13.22 15.58 31.51
C GLY A 96 -13.37 15.27 33.00
N THR A 97 -13.78 16.28 33.76
CA THR A 97 -14.13 16.15 35.18
C THR A 97 -15.64 16.17 35.35
N VAL A 98 -16.19 15.20 36.09
CA VAL A 98 -17.63 15.15 36.40
C VAL A 98 -17.95 16.18 37.49
N SER A 99 -18.51 17.32 37.09
CA SER A 99 -18.90 18.41 38.02
C SER A 99 -20.27 18.15 38.67
N GLY A 100 -21.11 17.30 38.09
CA GLY A 100 -22.40 16.89 38.64
C GLY A 100 -22.89 15.56 38.08
N GLN A 101 -24.02 15.04 38.58
CA GLN A 101 -24.57 13.75 38.11
C GLN A 101 -25.00 13.73 36.63
N ALA A 102 -25.07 14.92 36.02
CA ALA A 102 -25.57 15.13 34.67
C ALA A 102 -24.62 15.99 33.81
N ARG A 103 -23.42 16.30 34.29
CA ARG A 103 -22.50 17.23 33.63
C ARG A 103 -21.04 16.81 33.76
N ILE A 104 -20.36 16.74 32.63
CA ILE A 104 -18.91 16.57 32.52
C ILE A 104 -18.37 17.84 31.91
N GLU A 105 -17.29 18.37 32.47
CA GLU A 105 -16.62 19.58 32.01
C GLU A 105 -15.24 19.21 31.49
N ILE A 106 -14.87 19.72 30.31
CA ILE A 106 -13.61 19.47 29.63
C ILE A 106 -13.04 20.83 29.26
N ASP A 107 -11.82 21.09 29.72
CA ASP A 107 -11.11 22.30 29.36
C ASP A 107 -10.59 22.17 27.92
N VAL A 108 -10.95 23.11 27.04
CA VAL A 108 -10.55 23.10 25.64
C VAL A 108 -9.11 23.63 25.52
N THR A 109 -8.17 22.70 25.67
CA THR A 109 -6.73 22.97 25.56
C THR A 109 -6.29 23.13 24.10
N GLU A 110 -5.16 23.81 23.87
CA GLU A 110 -4.53 23.87 22.54
C GLU A 110 -4.19 22.48 21.98
N GLU A 111 -3.86 21.50 22.83
CA GLU A 111 -3.60 20.12 22.42
C GLU A 111 -4.88 19.45 21.89
N LEU A 112 -6.01 19.64 22.57
CA LEU A 112 -7.29 19.14 22.11
C LEU A 112 -7.68 19.80 20.79
N LEU A 113 -7.59 21.12 20.68
CA LEU A 113 -7.84 21.84 19.43
C LEU A 113 -6.93 21.37 18.30
N ALA A 114 -5.64 21.20 18.55
CA ALA A 114 -4.68 20.70 17.59
C ALA A 114 -5.02 19.30 17.07
N SER A 115 -5.66 18.47 17.90
CA SER A 115 -6.11 17.13 17.49
C SER A 115 -7.27 17.18 16.49
N PHE A 116 -8.13 18.21 16.55
CA PHE A 116 -9.19 18.46 15.56
C PHE A 116 -8.68 19.25 14.36
N ALA A 117 -8.10 20.43 14.61
CA ALA A 117 -7.79 21.45 13.62
C ALA A 117 -6.39 21.35 13.02
N GLY A 118 -5.48 20.58 13.61
CA GLY A 118 -4.06 20.56 13.25
C GLY A 118 -3.23 21.62 14.01
N THR A 119 -1.92 21.66 13.75
CA THR A 119 -0.97 22.53 14.47
C THR A 119 -0.26 23.52 13.55
N GLY A 120 0.01 24.74 14.05
CA GLY A 120 0.83 25.74 13.36
C GLY A 120 0.24 26.18 12.03
N ALA A 121 1.05 26.24 10.97
CA ALA A 121 0.61 26.62 9.62
C ALA A 121 -0.41 25.65 8.97
N ARG A 122 -0.70 24.51 9.62
CA ARG A 122 -1.74 23.56 9.19
C ARG A 122 -2.99 23.61 10.05
N ALA A 123 -3.04 24.52 11.02
CA ALA A 123 -4.19 24.67 11.88
C ALA A 123 -5.30 25.37 11.08
N GLU A 124 -6.39 24.66 10.81
CA GLU A 124 -7.49 25.18 9.99
C GLU A 124 -8.84 24.95 10.67
N HIS A 125 -9.82 25.81 10.36
CA HIS A 125 -11.20 25.60 10.81
C HIS A 125 -11.65 24.19 10.41
N THR A 126 -12.17 23.45 11.37
CA THR A 126 -12.55 22.05 11.19
C THR A 126 -13.94 21.79 11.75
N THR A 127 -14.83 21.25 10.92
CA THR A 127 -16.13 20.72 11.36
C THR A 127 -15.98 19.23 11.60
N PHE A 128 -16.13 18.79 12.85
CA PHE A 128 -16.25 17.38 13.22
C PHE A 128 -17.71 16.95 13.12
N ARG A 129 -17.96 15.79 12.52
CA ARG A 129 -19.27 15.11 12.56
C ARG A 129 -19.09 13.66 12.97
N GLY A 130 -19.77 13.21 14.03
CA GLY A 130 -19.63 11.84 14.49
C GLY A 130 -20.35 11.52 15.79
N GLU A 131 -19.72 10.69 16.60
CA GLU A 131 -20.20 10.26 17.91
C GLU A 131 -19.18 10.60 19.00
N VAL A 132 -19.69 10.77 20.22
CA VAL A 132 -18.89 10.96 21.44
C VAL A 132 -19.16 9.81 22.37
N GLU A 133 -18.14 9.00 22.64
CA GLU A 133 -18.17 7.92 23.61
C GLU A 133 -17.59 8.40 24.93
N VAL A 134 -18.35 8.28 26.01
CA VAL A 134 -17.92 8.62 27.38
C VAL A 134 -17.71 7.32 28.14
N VAL A 135 -16.51 7.16 28.72
CA VAL A 135 -16.13 5.96 29.47
C VAL A 135 -15.65 6.33 30.87
N PHE A 136 -16.17 5.62 31.87
CA PHE A 136 -15.73 5.72 33.26
C PHE A 136 -15.02 4.44 33.68
N ALA A 137 -13.85 4.59 34.33
CA ALA A 137 -13.16 3.47 34.95
C ALA A 137 -14.00 2.89 36.10
N SER A 138 -14.02 1.56 36.20
CA SER A 138 -14.70 0.87 37.29
C SER A 138 -13.97 1.03 38.63
N GLN A 139 -14.70 0.89 39.74
CA GLN A 139 -14.13 0.91 41.10
C GLN A 139 -13.23 -0.29 41.37
N SER A 140 -13.62 -1.46 40.86
CA SER A 140 -12.88 -2.69 40.99
C SER A 140 -12.19 -3.01 39.67
N ALA A 141 -10.89 -3.32 39.72
CA ALA A 141 -10.09 -3.69 38.55
C ALA A 141 -10.67 -4.88 37.75
N SER A 142 -11.52 -5.69 38.38
CA SER A 142 -12.18 -6.85 37.77
C SER A 142 -13.52 -6.56 37.11
N ALA A 143 -14.08 -5.37 37.28
CA ALA A 143 -15.40 -5.04 36.71
C ALA A 143 -15.25 -4.23 35.41
N PRO A 144 -16.12 -4.46 34.42
CA PRO A 144 -16.07 -3.76 33.15
C PRO A 144 -16.31 -2.25 33.34
N PRO A 145 -15.72 -1.40 32.46
CA PRO A 145 -15.98 0.03 32.48
C PRO A 145 -17.43 0.33 32.08
N ILE A 146 -17.95 1.45 32.57
CA ILE A 146 -19.28 1.96 32.23
C ILE A 146 -19.12 2.93 31.06
N ALA A 147 -19.90 2.76 29.99
CA ALA A 147 -19.80 3.59 28.79
C ALA A 147 -21.17 4.03 28.24
N ALA A 148 -21.21 5.22 27.66
CA ALA A 148 -22.32 5.74 26.84
C ALA A 148 -21.79 6.36 25.55
N THR A 149 -22.68 6.49 24.57
CA THR A 149 -22.36 7.08 23.27
C THR A 149 -23.46 8.04 22.84
N LEU A 150 -23.10 9.28 22.51
CA LEU A 150 -23.97 10.24 21.85
C LEU A 150 -23.68 10.26 20.35
N GLN A 151 -24.71 10.07 19.53
CA GLN A 151 -24.62 10.08 18.07
C GLN A 151 -24.93 11.47 17.51
N GLY A 152 -24.44 11.76 16.30
CA GLY A 152 -24.82 12.97 15.56
C GLY A 152 -24.24 14.25 16.12
N VAL A 153 -23.10 14.16 16.84
CA VAL A 153 -22.39 15.32 17.37
C VAL A 153 -21.73 16.07 16.22
N VAL A 154 -21.99 17.38 16.16
CA VAL A 154 -21.36 18.32 15.23
C VAL A 154 -20.64 19.37 16.06
N LEU A 155 -19.33 19.50 15.86
CA LEU A 155 -18.50 20.50 16.53
C LEU A 155 -17.70 21.28 15.49
N ASP A 156 -17.75 22.60 15.56
CA ASP A 156 -16.94 23.51 14.75
C ASP A 156 -15.77 24.00 15.58
N VAL A 157 -14.56 23.72 15.13
CA VAL A 157 -13.33 23.95 15.89
C VAL A 157 -12.48 24.99 15.21
N PHE A 158 -12.24 26.10 15.89
CA PHE A 158 -11.45 27.23 15.38
C PHE A 158 -10.06 27.20 16.02
N PRO A 159 -8.99 27.03 15.22
CA PRO A 159 -7.64 27.03 15.75
C PRO A 159 -7.25 28.42 16.23
N ALA A 160 -6.51 28.48 17.34
CA ALA A 160 -5.91 29.73 17.78
C ALA A 160 -4.81 30.18 16.79
N GLY A 161 -4.85 31.46 16.40
CA GLY A 161 -3.68 32.13 15.83
C GLY A 161 -3.27 31.72 14.41
N LEU A 162 -4.22 31.58 13.48
CA LEU A 162 -3.88 31.62 12.06
C LEU A 162 -3.10 32.92 11.77
N GLY A 163 -1.91 32.79 11.19
CA GLY A 163 -1.11 33.95 10.79
C GLY A 163 -1.91 34.83 9.81
N ALA A 164 -1.79 36.15 9.91
CA ALA A 164 -2.55 37.09 9.08
C ALA A 164 -2.38 36.80 7.57
N ASP A 165 -1.18 36.41 7.16
CA ASP A 165 -0.88 36.04 5.77
C ASP A 165 -1.60 34.76 5.32
N ASP A 166 -1.65 33.75 6.19
CA ASP A 166 -2.34 32.48 5.90
C ASP A 166 -3.86 32.67 5.87
N ALA A 167 -4.40 33.49 6.78
CA ALA A 167 -5.80 33.87 6.78
C ALA A 167 -6.19 34.63 5.50
N ALA A 168 -5.42 35.64 5.12
CA ALA A 168 -5.66 36.40 3.89
C ALA A 168 -5.54 35.54 2.62
N ARG A 169 -4.62 34.57 2.61
CA ARG A 169 -4.50 33.59 1.54
C ARG A 169 -5.73 32.68 1.47
N ALA A 170 -6.18 32.15 2.61
CA ALA A 170 -7.36 31.29 2.66
C ALA A 170 -8.63 32.05 2.21
N ASP A 171 -8.79 33.31 2.61
CA ASP A 171 -9.89 34.16 2.16
C ASP A 171 -9.84 34.43 0.66
N LYS A 172 -8.65 34.68 0.10
CA LYS A 172 -8.47 34.87 -1.35
C LYS A 172 -8.78 33.60 -2.13
N GLU A 173 -8.34 32.44 -1.64
CA GLU A 173 -8.66 31.15 -2.26
C GLU A 173 -10.17 30.88 -2.21
N GLY A 174 -10.82 31.13 -1.08
CA GLY A 174 -12.27 30.97 -0.93
C GLY A 174 -13.08 31.91 -1.81
N ALA A 175 -12.69 33.19 -1.89
CA ALA A 175 -13.27 34.15 -2.80
C ALA A 175 -13.11 33.73 -4.26
N GLY A 176 -11.98 33.12 -4.62
CA GLY A 176 -11.75 32.57 -5.96
C GLY A 176 -12.71 31.42 -6.31
N VAL A 177 -13.00 30.53 -5.36
CA VAL A 177 -13.98 29.45 -5.55
C VAL A 177 -15.39 30.01 -5.69
N LEU A 178 -15.80 30.95 -4.83
CA LEU A 178 -17.12 31.59 -4.90
C LEU A 178 -17.31 32.36 -6.20
N ALA A 179 -16.31 33.13 -6.63
CA ALA A 179 -16.33 33.83 -7.91
C ALA A 179 -16.44 32.86 -9.10
N PHE A 180 -15.75 31.72 -9.04
CA PHE A 180 -15.87 30.67 -10.07
C PHE A 180 -17.27 30.04 -10.13
N LEU A 181 -17.93 29.92 -8.97
CA LEU A 181 -19.33 29.51 -8.88
C LEU A 181 -20.31 30.61 -9.31
N GLY A 182 -19.83 31.86 -9.48
CA GLY A 182 -20.65 33.03 -9.80
C GLY A 182 -21.45 33.57 -8.62
N LEU A 183 -20.91 33.44 -7.40
CA LEU A 183 -21.56 33.87 -6.16
C LEU A 183 -20.82 35.06 -5.57
N GLU A 184 -21.56 36.14 -5.28
CA GLU A 184 -21.11 37.23 -4.42
C GLU A 184 -21.77 37.03 -3.05
N VAL A 185 -20.97 36.97 -1.99
CA VAL A 185 -21.45 36.66 -0.64
C VAL A 185 -20.90 37.63 0.38
N THR A 186 -21.68 37.84 1.45
CA THR A 186 -21.28 38.62 2.63
C THR A 186 -21.42 37.74 3.88
N ALA A 187 -20.48 37.86 4.82
CA ALA A 187 -20.56 37.15 6.08
C ALA A 187 -21.77 37.63 6.90
N ALA A 188 -22.58 36.71 7.41
CA ALA A 188 -23.75 37.04 8.24
C ALA A 188 -24.00 35.97 9.30
N GLY A 189 -23.54 36.23 10.52
CA GLY A 189 -23.73 35.33 11.66
C GLY A 189 -23.18 33.93 11.37
N PRO A 190 -24.02 32.86 11.42
CA PRO A 190 -23.57 31.47 11.30
C PRO A 190 -23.41 30.99 9.84
N GLY A 191 -23.15 31.89 8.88
CA GLY A 191 -23.12 31.57 7.45
C GLY A 191 -22.70 32.71 6.55
N LEU A 192 -22.76 32.47 5.23
CA LEU A 192 -22.50 33.46 4.19
C LEU A 192 -23.80 33.73 3.42
N VAL A 193 -24.28 34.97 3.41
CA VAL A 193 -25.49 35.35 2.65
C VAL A 193 -25.13 35.67 1.22
N VAL A 194 -25.87 35.10 0.28
CA VAL A 194 -25.73 35.36 -1.16
C VAL A 194 -26.32 36.73 -1.50
N GLU A 195 -25.48 37.67 -1.90
CA GLU A 195 -25.89 39.03 -2.29
C GLU A 195 -26.27 39.12 -3.77
N ALA A 196 -25.53 38.40 -4.62
CA ALA A 196 -25.78 38.30 -6.04
C ALA A 196 -25.35 36.94 -6.59
N VAL A 197 -26.05 36.51 -7.64
CA VAL A 197 -25.72 35.31 -8.41
C VAL A 197 -25.58 35.74 -9.86
N ALA A 198 -24.43 35.43 -10.47
CA ALA A 198 -24.15 35.81 -11.85
C ALA A 198 -25.03 34.99 -12.82
N PRO A 199 -25.64 35.60 -13.85
CA PRO A 199 -26.44 34.89 -14.84
C PRO A 199 -25.61 33.85 -15.63
N GLY A 200 -26.17 32.66 -15.85
CA GLY A 200 -25.53 31.52 -16.49
C GLY A 200 -24.40 30.90 -15.66
N SER A 201 -24.28 31.25 -14.37
CA SER A 201 -23.29 30.66 -13.49
C SER A 201 -23.74 29.32 -12.94
N ARG A 202 -22.78 28.55 -12.43
CA ARG A 202 -23.04 27.28 -11.75
C ARG A 202 -23.91 27.45 -10.51
N GLY A 203 -23.80 28.59 -9.83
CA GLY A 203 -24.66 28.93 -8.71
C GLY A 203 -26.12 29.09 -9.12
N GLU A 204 -26.38 29.77 -10.24
CA GLU A 204 -27.73 29.92 -10.79
C GLU A 204 -28.28 28.57 -11.30
N GLU A 205 -27.46 27.78 -12.01
CA GLU A 205 -27.85 26.44 -12.48
C GLU A 205 -28.25 25.50 -11.33
N ALA A 206 -27.64 25.67 -10.16
CA ALA A 206 -27.98 24.94 -8.95
C ALA A 206 -29.21 25.49 -8.20
N GLY A 207 -29.79 26.59 -8.69
CA GLY A 207 -30.98 27.22 -8.15
C GLY A 207 -30.72 28.11 -6.93
N LEU A 208 -29.48 28.56 -6.71
CA LEU A 208 -29.17 29.56 -5.69
C LEU A 208 -29.72 30.92 -6.12
N VAL A 209 -30.29 31.64 -5.17
CA VAL A 209 -30.83 32.98 -5.39
C VAL A 209 -30.29 33.96 -4.35
N LYS A 210 -30.41 35.25 -4.65
CA LYS A 210 -30.12 36.32 -3.68
C LYS A 210 -30.91 36.11 -2.40
N GLY A 211 -30.23 36.24 -1.26
CA GLY A 211 -30.78 36.07 0.08
C GLY A 211 -30.70 34.65 0.64
N ASP A 212 -30.27 33.65 -0.15
CA ASP A 212 -29.95 32.34 0.38
C ASP A 212 -28.77 32.42 1.36
N LEU A 213 -28.85 31.73 2.50
CA LEU A 213 -27.78 31.65 3.50
C LEU A 213 -27.01 30.35 3.30
N LEU A 214 -25.77 30.44 2.84
CA LEU A 214 -24.87 29.29 2.74
C LEU A 214 -24.41 28.89 4.15
N THR A 215 -24.70 27.65 4.53
CA THR A 215 -24.38 27.11 5.86
C THR A 215 -23.30 26.03 5.84
N GLY A 216 -23.01 25.42 4.68
CA GLY A 216 -21.95 24.42 4.57
C GLY A 216 -21.35 24.27 3.17
N PHE A 217 -20.07 23.89 3.10
CA PHE A 217 -19.35 23.59 1.87
C PHE A 217 -18.47 22.36 2.07
N GLU A 218 -18.65 21.33 1.24
CA GLU A 218 -17.98 20.01 1.37
C GLU A 218 -18.04 19.42 2.79
N GLY A 219 -19.14 19.64 3.51
CA GLY A 219 -19.36 19.17 4.88
C GLY A 219 -18.79 20.08 5.98
N VAL A 220 -17.94 21.06 5.63
CA VAL A 220 -17.47 22.13 6.52
C VAL A 220 -18.61 23.13 6.73
N ARG A 221 -18.87 23.56 7.96
CA ARG A 221 -19.83 24.63 8.23
C ARG A 221 -19.23 25.97 7.85
N LEU A 222 -20.00 26.84 7.22
CA LEU A 222 -19.50 28.13 6.75
C LEU A 222 -19.66 29.18 7.85
N THR A 223 -18.56 29.82 8.23
CA THR A 223 -18.57 31.01 9.09
C THR A 223 -17.90 32.21 8.40
N ARG A 224 -16.92 31.92 7.53
CA ARG A 224 -16.15 32.91 6.77
C ARG A 224 -15.87 32.44 5.36
N VAL A 225 -15.42 33.37 4.53
CA VAL A 225 -15.07 33.10 3.11
C VAL A 225 -13.95 32.06 2.99
N ALA A 226 -12.95 32.08 3.88
CA ALA A 226 -11.88 31.06 3.95
C ALA A 226 -12.36 29.61 4.13
N ASP A 227 -13.61 29.39 4.55
CA ASP A 227 -14.18 28.04 4.69
C ASP A 227 -14.62 27.44 3.34
N VAL A 228 -14.67 28.24 2.28
CA VAL A 228 -15.08 27.80 0.93
C VAL A 228 -13.86 27.38 0.11
N ARG A 229 -13.16 26.33 0.53
CA ARG A 229 -12.02 25.77 -0.23
C ARG A 229 -12.35 24.38 -0.75
N ALA A 230 -12.15 24.16 -2.04
CA ALA A 230 -12.45 22.89 -2.68
C ALA A 230 -11.40 21.81 -2.33
N SER A 231 -11.83 20.58 -2.10
CA SER A 231 -10.97 19.41 -1.81
C SER A 231 -10.16 18.94 -3.02
N GLY A 232 -10.62 19.27 -4.23
CA GLY A 232 -10.08 18.78 -5.50
C GLY A 232 -11.02 17.80 -6.20
N ALA A 233 -12.14 17.46 -5.56
CA ALA A 233 -13.23 16.75 -6.20
C ALA A 233 -13.78 17.54 -7.40
N ARG A 234 -14.28 16.81 -8.40
CA ARG A 234 -14.93 17.42 -9.58
C ARG A 234 -16.32 17.96 -9.27
N GLU A 235 -16.94 17.45 -8.22
CA GLU A 235 -18.25 17.85 -7.72
C GLU A 235 -18.11 18.14 -6.23
N VAL A 236 -18.78 19.18 -5.77
CA VAL A 236 -18.74 19.62 -4.37
C VAL A 236 -20.13 19.88 -3.85
N SER A 237 -20.39 19.44 -2.62
CA SER A 237 -21.67 19.67 -1.95
C SER A 237 -21.70 21.07 -1.32
N LEU A 238 -22.68 21.89 -1.69
CA LEU A 238 -22.98 23.17 -1.04
C LEU A 238 -24.33 23.06 -0.31
N THR A 239 -24.33 23.38 0.97
CA THR A 239 -25.52 23.41 1.83
C THR A 239 -25.95 24.85 2.06
N PHE A 240 -27.23 25.15 1.85
CA PHE A 240 -27.80 26.47 2.03
C PHE A 240 -29.21 26.42 2.61
N ARG A 241 -29.69 27.56 3.10
CA ARG A 241 -31.02 27.74 3.67
C ARG A 241 -31.71 28.95 3.05
N ARG A 242 -32.95 28.75 2.58
CA ARG A 242 -33.79 29.80 1.98
C ARG A 242 -34.83 30.33 2.97
N GLY A 243 -34.83 31.63 3.26
CA GLY A 243 -35.90 32.30 4.01
C GLY A 243 -36.26 31.67 5.37
N GLY A 244 -35.26 31.14 6.11
CA GLY A 244 -35.46 30.45 7.38
C GLY A 244 -36.01 29.02 7.28
N GLY A 245 -36.13 28.47 6.06
CA GLY A 245 -36.58 27.11 5.80
C GLY A 245 -35.60 26.02 6.25
N LYS A 246 -35.82 24.79 5.77
CA LYS A 246 -34.89 23.67 5.99
C LYS A 246 -33.62 23.86 5.16
N GLU A 247 -32.51 23.28 5.62
CA GLU A 247 -31.28 23.24 4.84
C GLU A 247 -31.45 22.33 3.61
N GLU A 248 -31.05 22.85 2.44
CA GLU A 248 -30.95 22.11 1.19
C GLU A 248 -29.47 21.90 0.84
N THR A 249 -29.14 20.76 0.26
CA THR A 249 -27.78 20.49 -0.24
C THR A 249 -27.83 20.26 -1.75
N ARG A 250 -26.93 20.90 -2.48
CA ARG A 250 -26.78 20.78 -3.93
C ARG A 250 -25.35 20.42 -4.28
N GLU A 251 -25.18 19.56 -5.28
CA GLU A 251 -23.87 19.24 -5.86
C GLU A 251 -23.55 20.24 -6.96
N LEU A 252 -22.35 20.83 -6.91
CA LEU A 252 -21.84 21.82 -7.86
C LEU A 252 -20.62 21.27 -8.58
N SER A 253 -20.59 21.39 -9.90
CA SER A 253 -19.44 20.96 -10.71
C SER A 253 -18.29 21.98 -10.63
N LEU A 254 -17.10 21.54 -10.23
CA LEU A 254 -15.86 22.33 -10.27
C LEU A 254 -15.03 22.10 -11.54
N VAL A 255 -15.59 21.44 -12.56
CA VAL A 255 -14.89 21.24 -13.83
C VAL A 255 -14.56 22.60 -14.46
N GLY A 256 -13.27 22.84 -14.69
CA GLY A 256 -12.75 24.11 -15.24
C GLY A 256 -12.16 25.06 -14.20
N LEU A 257 -12.24 24.74 -12.89
CA LEU A 257 -11.53 25.47 -11.86
C LEU A 257 -10.03 25.12 -11.97
N SER A 258 -9.29 25.90 -12.74
CA SER A 258 -7.84 25.73 -12.90
C SER A 258 -7.14 26.10 -11.59
N ARG A 259 -6.74 25.08 -10.81
CA ARG A 259 -5.76 25.32 -9.75
C ARG A 259 -4.45 25.65 -10.42
N ALA A 260 -3.93 26.84 -10.15
CA ALA A 260 -2.53 27.12 -10.44
C ALA A 260 -1.71 26.00 -9.78
N LEU A 261 -1.03 25.18 -10.59
CA LEU A 261 -0.15 24.12 -10.11
C LEU A 261 0.74 24.73 -9.02
N PRO A 262 0.74 24.17 -7.78
CA PRO A 262 1.60 24.70 -6.72
C PRO A 262 3.01 24.85 -7.27
N ARG A 263 3.60 26.04 -7.14
CA ARG A 263 4.95 26.38 -7.64
C ARG A 263 6.03 25.41 -7.12
N ASP A 264 5.68 24.67 -6.07
CA ASP A 264 6.44 23.58 -5.46
C ASP A 264 6.52 22.30 -6.33
N PHE A 265 5.85 22.17 -7.46
CA PHE A 265 5.97 20.94 -8.27
C PHE A 265 7.32 20.79 -9.00
N SER A 266 8.10 21.86 -9.13
CA SER A 266 9.39 21.85 -9.83
C SER A 266 10.40 20.88 -9.21
N TRP A 267 10.45 20.78 -7.87
CA TRP A 267 11.39 19.88 -7.21
C TRP A 267 10.97 18.40 -7.32
N ILE A 268 9.67 18.12 -7.51
CA ILE A 268 9.15 16.74 -7.68
C ILE A 268 9.66 16.14 -8.98
N VAL A 269 9.60 16.91 -10.07
CA VAL A 269 10.14 16.49 -11.37
C VAL A 269 11.64 16.23 -11.27
N TRP A 270 12.38 17.08 -10.55
CA TRP A 270 13.80 16.87 -10.26
C TRP A 270 14.07 15.61 -9.43
N LEU A 271 13.26 15.33 -8.42
CA LEU A 271 13.43 14.16 -7.54
C LEU A 271 13.08 12.86 -8.28
N MET A 272 12.05 12.86 -9.12
CA MET A 272 11.70 11.76 -10.01
C MET A 272 12.82 11.51 -11.03
N GLY A 273 13.33 12.59 -11.65
CA GLY A 273 14.49 12.52 -12.55
C GLY A 273 15.73 11.95 -11.85
N LEU A 274 16.01 12.37 -10.62
CA LEU A 274 17.11 11.86 -9.81
C LEU A 274 16.91 10.39 -9.41
N ALA A 275 15.69 9.98 -9.06
CA ALA A 275 15.38 8.59 -8.73
C ALA A 275 15.56 7.68 -9.95
N VAL A 276 15.07 8.09 -11.12
CA VAL A 276 15.30 7.39 -12.39
C VAL A 276 16.80 7.35 -12.70
N ALA A 277 17.51 8.47 -12.57
CA ALA A 277 18.95 8.54 -12.78
C ALA A 277 19.73 7.64 -11.80
N LEU A 278 19.32 7.56 -10.54
CA LEU A 278 19.88 6.67 -9.53
C LEU A 278 19.62 5.21 -9.88
N VAL A 279 18.41 4.83 -10.30
CA VAL A 279 18.12 3.47 -10.74
C VAL A 279 18.95 3.12 -11.97
N VAL A 280 19.03 4.01 -12.96
CA VAL A 280 19.89 3.81 -14.14
C VAL A 280 21.36 3.70 -13.72
N ALA A 281 21.84 4.56 -12.82
CA ALA A 281 23.20 4.55 -12.29
C ALA A 281 23.50 3.36 -11.36
N PHE A 282 22.49 2.72 -10.76
CA PHE A 282 22.62 1.50 -9.96
C PHE A 282 22.33 0.23 -10.76
N VAL A 283 21.72 0.31 -11.93
CA VAL A 283 21.48 -0.86 -12.80
C VAL A 283 22.58 -0.98 -13.85
N ALA A 284 22.98 0.14 -14.47
CA ALA A 284 23.94 0.16 -15.58
C ALA A 284 25.37 -0.32 -15.21
N PRO A 285 26.05 0.17 -14.15
CA PRO A 285 27.38 -0.34 -13.78
C PRO A 285 27.32 -1.70 -13.06
N PHE A 286 26.13 -2.21 -12.75
CA PHE A 286 25.94 -3.46 -12.01
C PHE A 286 25.92 -4.70 -12.88
N GLU A 287 25.77 -4.60 -14.21
CA GLU A 287 25.92 -5.76 -15.10
C GLU A 287 27.25 -6.50 -14.85
N GLY A 288 28.32 -5.74 -14.59
CA GLY A 288 29.64 -6.26 -14.26
C GLY A 288 29.85 -6.64 -12.79
N ARG A 289 29.16 -6.02 -11.81
CA ARG A 289 29.34 -6.31 -10.37
C ARG A 289 28.48 -7.49 -9.91
N LEU A 290 27.23 -7.57 -10.35
CA LEU A 290 26.34 -8.70 -10.08
C LEU A 290 26.87 -9.97 -10.73
N GLY A 291 27.37 -9.87 -11.98
CA GLY A 291 28.09 -10.97 -12.61
C GLY A 291 29.35 -11.38 -11.84
N ARG A 292 30.11 -10.44 -11.29
CA ARG A 292 31.26 -10.73 -10.41
C ARG A 292 30.85 -11.38 -9.09
N ALA A 293 29.77 -10.93 -8.45
CA ALA A 293 29.23 -11.52 -7.23
C ALA A 293 28.70 -12.93 -7.49
N GLU A 294 27.97 -13.13 -8.59
CA GLU A 294 27.51 -14.43 -9.07
C GLU A 294 28.69 -15.38 -9.31
N LEU A 295 29.73 -14.91 -10.00
CA LEU A 295 30.98 -15.64 -10.20
C LEU A 295 31.73 -15.89 -8.88
N ALA A 296 31.73 -14.96 -7.93
CA ALA A 296 32.40 -15.11 -6.64
C ALA A 296 31.68 -16.14 -5.76
N ILE A 297 30.35 -16.09 -5.69
CA ILE A 297 29.51 -17.08 -5.01
C ILE A 297 29.69 -18.45 -5.68
N ALA A 298 29.59 -18.51 -7.00
CA ALA A 298 29.79 -19.75 -7.75
C ALA A 298 31.20 -20.33 -7.53
N ARG A 299 32.25 -19.50 -7.51
CA ARG A 299 33.63 -19.92 -7.20
C ARG A 299 33.74 -20.41 -5.76
N ARG A 300 33.12 -19.74 -4.79
CA ARG A 300 33.20 -20.12 -3.37
C ARG A 300 32.46 -21.43 -3.10
N VAL A 301 31.25 -21.58 -3.64
CA VAL A 301 30.48 -22.83 -3.59
C VAL A 301 31.24 -23.96 -4.29
N ARG A 302 31.85 -23.68 -5.45
CA ARG A 302 32.66 -24.68 -6.17
C ARG A 302 33.92 -25.08 -5.40
N ARG A 303 34.63 -24.14 -4.76
CA ARG A 303 35.79 -24.43 -3.90
C ARG A 303 35.42 -25.28 -2.69
N LEU A 304 34.26 -25.02 -2.07
CA LEU A 304 33.76 -25.84 -0.96
C LEU A 304 33.42 -27.26 -1.43
N ARG A 305 32.85 -27.39 -2.63
CA ARG A 305 32.50 -28.68 -3.24
C ARG A 305 33.73 -29.47 -3.73
N GLU A 306 34.75 -28.77 -4.21
CA GLU A 306 36.04 -29.36 -4.62
C GLU A 306 36.87 -29.80 -3.40
N ARG A 307 36.72 -29.17 -2.23
CA ARG A 307 37.33 -29.64 -0.97
C ARG A 307 36.75 -30.96 -0.45
N ASP A 308 35.48 -31.24 -0.73
CA ASP A 308 34.79 -32.48 -0.34
C ASP A 308 34.99 -33.65 -1.33
N THR A 309 35.73 -33.41 -2.42
CA THR A 309 35.96 -34.40 -3.49
C THR A 309 37.46 -34.55 -3.81
N LEU A 310 38.29 -34.67 -2.78
CA LEU A 310 39.66 -35.16 -2.89
C LEU A 310 39.70 -36.68 -3.14
N THR A 311 39.23 -37.10 -4.32
CA THR A 311 39.82 -38.23 -5.07
C THR A 311 39.79 -37.93 -6.56
N ARG A 312 40.94 -37.41 -7.05
CA ARG A 312 41.48 -37.40 -8.43
C ARG A 312 41.06 -36.30 -9.44
N PRO A 313 41.97 -35.97 -10.40
CA PRO A 313 42.28 -34.59 -10.79
C PRO A 313 41.59 -34.14 -12.07
N PHE A 314 41.32 -32.83 -12.19
CA PHE A 314 40.79 -32.22 -13.41
C PHE A 314 41.71 -31.14 -13.98
N ARG A 315 41.99 -31.26 -15.29
CA ARG A 315 42.77 -30.33 -16.13
C ARG A 315 42.06 -28.98 -16.27
N LEU A 316 42.73 -27.92 -15.82
CA LEU A 316 42.28 -26.51 -15.80
C LEU A 316 42.26 -25.80 -17.18
N SER A 317 42.60 -26.46 -18.29
CA SER A 317 42.84 -25.80 -19.58
C SER A 317 41.58 -25.50 -20.43
N ALA A 318 40.40 -25.97 -20.01
CA ALA A 318 39.13 -25.68 -20.68
C ALA A 318 38.42 -24.44 -20.11
N LEU A 319 38.72 -24.06 -18.87
CA LEU A 319 38.02 -22.96 -18.18
C LEU A 319 38.57 -21.57 -18.54
N ALA A 320 39.85 -21.49 -18.91
CA ALA A 320 40.47 -20.25 -19.37
C ALA A 320 40.03 -19.85 -20.79
N ARG A 321 39.69 -20.83 -21.65
CA ARG A 321 39.25 -20.57 -23.05
C ARG A 321 37.76 -20.22 -23.19
N ALA A 322 36.94 -20.53 -22.18
CA ALA A 322 35.53 -20.11 -22.16
C ALA A 322 35.33 -18.68 -21.62
N ALA A 323 36.31 -18.13 -20.90
CA ALA A 323 36.21 -16.81 -20.29
C ALA A 323 36.56 -15.65 -21.24
N SER A 324 37.23 -15.91 -22.38
CA SER A 324 37.72 -14.86 -23.29
C SER A 324 36.85 -14.57 -24.51
N ARG A 325 35.76 -15.33 -24.75
CA ARG A 325 34.89 -15.12 -25.94
C ARG A 325 33.55 -14.41 -25.66
N GLY A 326 33.31 -13.95 -24.43
CA GLY A 326 32.04 -13.31 -24.05
C GLY A 326 31.99 -11.79 -24.22
N LEU A 327 33.00 -11.16 -24.83
CA LEU A 327 33.14 -9.69 -24.86
C LEU A 327 32.87 -9.02 -26.21
N LEU A 328 32.67 -9.78 -27.28
CA LEU A 328 32.33 -9.24 -28.61
C LEU A 328 31.33 -10.16 -29.29
N GLY A 329 30.06 -9.76 -29.35
CA GLY A 329 28.98 -10.54 -29.96
C GLY A 329 27.80 -9.67 -30.41
N GLU A 330 27.84 -9.35 -31.69
CA GLU A 330 26.79 -8.98 -32.67
C GLU A 330 25.58 -8.10 -32.29
N ARG A 331 25.33 -7.12 -33.18
CA ARG A 331 24.24 -6.16 -33.14
C ARG A 331 22.87 -6.88 -33.21
N PRO A 332 21.99 -6.74 -32.20
CA PRO A 332 20.63 -7.28 -32.30
C PRO A 332 19.81 -6.45 -33.28
N SER A 333 19.53 -7.00 -34.47
CA SER A 333 18.53 -6.45 -35.38
C SER A 333 17.12 -6.83 -34.89
N ARG A 334 16.49 -5.94 -34.12
CA ARG A 334 15.03 -5.75 -34.04
C ARG A 334 14.72 -4.64 -33.03
N GLU A 335 14.13 -3.56 -33.51
CA GLU A 335 13.80 -2.34 -32.75
C GLU A 335 12.81 -2.55 -31.58
N LEU A 336 12.30 -3.76 -31.34
CA LEU A 336 11.44 -4.07 -30.19
C LEU A 336 12.07 -4.97 -29.11
N ALA A 337 13.31 -5.44 -29.28
CA ALA A 337 13.94 -6.35 -28.31
C ALA A 337 14.29 -5.68 -26.95
N TRP A 338 14.31 -4.35 -26.89
CA TRP A 338 14.65 -3.57 -25.70
C TRP A 338 13.44 -3.18 -24.83
N LEU A 339 12.22 -3.28 -25.37
CA LEU A 339 10.99 -2.86 -24.68
C LEU A 339 10.71 -3.65 -23.39
N PRO A 340 10.74 -5.00 -23.37
CA PRO A 340 10.45 -5.74 -22.13
C PRO A 340 11.44 -5.46 -20.98
N PRO A 341 12.77 -5.41 -21.22
CA PRO A 341 13.72 -4.96 -20.20
C PRO A 341 13.47 -3.52 -19.70
N ALA A 342 13.09 -2.60 -20.59
CA ALA A 342 12.79 -1.22 -20.22
C ALA A 342 11.54 -1.12 -19.34
N VAL A 343 10.47 -1.83 -19.69
CA VAL A 343 9.23 -1.90 -18.88
C VAL A 343 9.52 -2.49 -17.51
N LEU A 344 10.35 -3.55 -17.43
CA LEU A 344 10.79 -4.14 -16.17
C LEU A 344 11.62 -3.15 -15.33
N ALA A 345 12.50 -2.38 -15.98
CA ALA A 345 13.33 -1.39 -15.30
C ALA A 345 12.50 -0.24 -14.75
N VAL A 346 11.54 0.28 -15.52
CA VAL A 346 10.60 1.32 -15.09
C VAL A 346 9.72 0.81 -13.95
N SER A 347 9.19 -0.41 -14.05
CA SER A 347 8.38 -1.02 -12.99
C SER A 347 9.19 -1.20 -11.69
N SER A 348 10.47 -1.56 -11.81
CA SER A 348 11.39 -1.64 -10.68
C SER A 348 11.67 -0.26 -10.09
N ALA A 349 11.91 0.75 -10.92
CA ALA A 349 12.14 2.12 -10.48
C ALA A 349 10.93 2.67 -9.72
N ALA A 350 9.71 2.44 -10.23
CA ALA A 350 8.46 2.84 -9.59
C ALA A 350 8.31 2.20 -8.20
N LEU A 351 8.65 0.90 -8.07
CA LEU A 351 8.62 0.19 -6.79
C LEU A 351 9.61 0.78 -5.78
N PHE A 352 10.80 1.20 -6.23
CA PHE A 352 11.81 1.81 -5.36
C PHE A 352 11.55 3.30 -5.05
N ALA A 353 10.65 3.96 -5.78
CA ALA A 353 10.21 5.32 -5.48
C ALA A 353 9.19 5.39 -4.32
N LEU A 354 8.52 4.28 -3.99
CA LEU A 354 7.52 4.17 -2.92
C LEU A 354 7.93 4.75 -1.54
N PRO A 355 9.18 4.61 -1.04
CA PRO A 355 9.59 5.16 0.26
C PRO A 355 9.59 6.68 0.32
N GLY A 356 9.82 7.36 -0.81
CA GLY A 356 9.79 8.83 -0.91
C GLY A 356 8.42 9.39 -1.26
N ALA A 357 7.50 8.51 -1.67
CA ALA A 357 6.26 8.85 -2.35
C ALA A 357 5.11 9.28 -1.43
N GLY A 358 5.22 9.12 -0.11
CA GLY A 358 4.14 9.42 0.85
C GLY A 358 3.60 10.86 0.80
N THR A 359 4.21 11.75 0.02
CA THR A 359 3.66 13.07 -0.32
C THR A 359 3.73 13.45 -1.81
N LEU A 360 4.29 12.63 -2.73
CA LEU A 360 4.75 13.12 -4.05
C LEU A 360 4.47 12.25 -5.27
N VAL A 361 4.57 10.94 -5.14
CA VAL A 361 4.21 10.01 -6.21
C VAL A 361 2.94 9.39 -5.72
N GLY A 362 1.81 9.73 -6.35
CA GLY A 362 0.46 9.58 -5.79
C GLY A 362 0.31 8.34 -4.91
N GLU A 363 -0.39 8.50 -3.78
CA GLU A 363 -0.73 7.43 -2.82
C GLU A 363 -1.38 6.18 -3.47
N ASP A 364 -1.63 6.25 -4.78
CA ASP A 364 -2.34 5.32 -5.65
C ASP A 364 -1.45 4.41 -6.51
N VAL A 365 -0.14 4.29 -6.27
CA VAL A 365 0.65 3.29 -7.02
C VAL A 365 0.14 1.88 -6.69
N ASP A 366 -0.62 1.33 -7.63
CA ASP A 366 -1.25 0.04 -7.53
C ASP A 366 -0.22 -1.08 -7.77
N VAL A 367 0.06 -1.86 -6.72
CA VAL A 367 1.02 -2.98 -6.81
C VAL A 367 0.53 -4.03 -7.79
N LEU A 368 -0.79 -4.16 -7.99
CA LEU A 368 -1.35 -5.07 -8.98
C LEU A 368 -0.96 -4.66 -10.40
N LEU A 369 -1.00 -3.37 -10.72
CA LEU A 369 -0.62 -2.88 -12.04
C LEU A 369 0.86 -3.17 -12.33
N LEU A 370 1.73 -2.89 -11.35
CA LEU A 370 3.16 -3.23 -11.45
C LEU A 370 3.38 -4.74 -11.62
N PHE A 371 2.63 -5.55 -10.89
CA PHE A 371 2.69 -7.01 -11.01
C PHE A 371 2.23 -7.51 -12.38
N VAL A 372 1.13 -6.98 -12.93
CA VAL A 372 0.64 -7.34 -14.27
C VAL A 372 1.67 -6.97 -15.34
N ALA A 373 2.26 -5.77 -15.26
CA ALA A 373 3.32 -5.34 -16.17
C ALA A 373 4.54 -6.26 -16.09
N PHE A 374 4.91 -6.68 -14.88
CA PHE A 374 6.00 -7.63 -14.64
C PHE A 374 5.72 -9.02 -15.22
N VAL A 375 4.51 -9.56 -15.00
CA VAL A 375 4.11 -10.87 -15.54
C VAL A 375 4.11 -10.83 -17.07
N ALA A 376 3.47 -9.83 -17.68
CA ALA A 376 3.43 -9.67 -19.12
C ALA A 376 4.85 -9.62 -19.72
N SER A 377 5.72 -8.78 -19.15
CA SER A 377 7.11 -8.65 -19.60
C SER A 377 7.90 -9.96 -19.45
N SER A 378 7.72 -10.68 -18.34
CA SER A 378 8.39 -11.96 -18.10
C SER A 378 7.95 -13.03 -19.10
N LEU A 379 6.65 -13.09 -19.41
CA LEU A 379 6.11 -14.01 -20.41
C LEU A 379 6.61 -13.67 -21.83
N THR A 380 6.66 -12.38 -22.19
CA THR A 380 7.21 -11.94 -23.48
C THR A 380 8.68 -12.33 -23.63
N VAL A 381 9.49 -12.13 -22.59
CA VAL A 381 10.89 -12.54 -22.59
C VAL A 381 11.02 -14.06 -22.77
N ALA A 382 10.23 -14.85 -22.05
CA ALA A 382 10.23 -16.31 -22.15
C ALA A 382 9.88 -16.80 -23.57
N VAL A 383 8.85 -16.22 -24.20
CA VAL A 383 8.46 -16.56 -25.57
C VAL A 383 9.51 -16.12 -26.59
N GLY A 384 10.17 -14.99 -26.36
CA GLY A 384 11.16 -14.41 -27.27
C GLY A 384 12.45 -15.22 -27.39
N GLN A 385 12.80 -16.04 -26.38
CA GLN A 385 14.02 -16.86 -26.40
C GLN A 385 13.90 -18.11 -27.29
N GLU A 386 12.70 -18.65 -27.46
CA GLU A 386 12.50 -19.96 -28.07
C GLU A 386 12.17 -19.88 -29.58
N ARG A 387 12.75 -20.79 -30.36
CA ARG A 387 12.42 -20.97 -31.79
C ARG A 387 11.42 -22.12 -31.94
N GLY A 388 10.32 -21.88 -32.64
CA GLY A 388 9.24 -22.86 -32.86
C GLY A 388 8.08 -22.74 -31.85
N LEU A 389 6.90 -23.22 -32.23
CA LEU A 389 5.66 -23.02 -31.48
C LEU A 389 5.60 -23.86 -30.19
N LEU A 390 5.98 -25.14 -30.25
CA LEU A 390 5.89 -26.04 -29.10
C LEU A 390 6.85 -25.65 -27.95
N PRO A 391 8.14 -25.32 -28.21
CA PRO A 391 9.04 -24.81 -27.17
C PRO A 391 8.55 -23.49 -26.56
N ARG A 392 7.99 -22.58 -27.36
CA ARG A 392 7.39 -21.32 -26.88
C ARG A 392 6.22 -21.55 -25.92
N LEU A 393 5.29 -22.43 -26.28
CA LEU A 393 4.17 -22.77 -25.38
C LEU A 393 4.65 -23.41 -24.08
N ARG A 394 5.69 -24.25 -24.15
CA ARG A 394 6.30 -24.88 -22.98
C ARG A 394 7.01 -23.85 -22.08
N ALA A 395 7.76 -22.92 -22.66
CA ALA A 395 8.44 -21.85 -21.93
C ALA A 395 7.43 -20.89 -21.29
N LEU A 396 6.35 -20.54 -22.00
CA LEU A 396 5.25 -19.74 -21.49
C LEU A 396 4.57 -20.43 -20.30
N GLY A 397 4.19 -21.70 -20.46
CA GLY A 397 3.56 -22.48 -19.39
C GLY A 397 4.46 -22.66 -18.16
N GLY A 398 5.76 -22.94 -18.37
CA GLY A 398 6.74 -23.05 -17.28
C GLY A 398 6.95 -21.73 -16.54
N THR A 399 7.04 -20.62 -17.26
CA THR A 399 7.18 -19.27 -16.69
C THR A 399 5.94 -18.88 -15.91
N ALA A 400 4.74 -19.06 -16.49
CA ALA A 400 3.47 -18.78 -15.82
C ALA A 400 3.33 -19.59 -14.52
N LEU A 401 3.68 -20.87 -14.55
CA LEU A 401 3.63 -21.74 -13.38
C LEU A 401 4.59 -21.29 -12.27
N LEU A 402 5.79 -20.81 -12.63
CA LEU A 402 6.77 -20.29 -11.67
C LEU A 402 6.39 -18.89 -11.13
N LEU A 403 5.49 -18.17 -11.80
CA LEU A 403 4.96 -16.89 -11.32
C LEU A 403 3.76 -17.04 -10.38
N LEU A 404 3.09 -18.20 -10.36
CA LEU A 404 1.92 -18.46 -9.50
C LEU A 404 2.17 -18.18 -8.00
N PRO A 405 3.29 -18.61 -7.37
CA PRO A 405 3.51 -18.31 -5.96
C PRO A 405 3.53 -16.82 -5.67
N LEU A 406 4.11 -16.00 -6.57
CA LEU A 406 4.15 -14.55 -6.41
C LEU A 406 2.77 -13.92 -6.56
N GLY A 407 1.94 -14.42 -7.50
CA GLY A 407 0.54 -14.00 -7.62
C GLY A 407 -0.27 -14.35 -6.38
N LEU A 408 -0.06 -15.54 -5.80
CA LEU A 408 -0.71 -15.95 -4.55
C LEU A 408 -0.25 -15.10 -3.36
N ALA A 409 1.04 -14.75 -3.30
CA ALA A 409 1.60 -13.85 -2.30
C ALA A 409 0.95 -12.46 -2.35
N LEU A 410 0.68 -11.95 -3.56
CA LEU A 410 -0.06 -10.72 -3.77
C LEU A 410 -1.50 -10.83 -3.25
N VAL A 411 -2.23 -11.88 -3.63
CA VAL A 411 -3.62 -12.10 -3.17
C VAL A 411 -3.69 -12.15 -1.65
N VAL A 412 -2.81 -12.93 -0.99
CA VAL A 412 -2.76 -13.03 0.47
C VAL A 412 -2.49 -11.67 1.12
N ALA A 413 -1.57 -10.89 0.57
CA ALA A 413 -1.26 -9.56 1.12
C ALA A 413 -2.43 -8.57 0.94
N VAL A 414 -3.10 -8.60 -0.21
CA VAL A 414 -4.27 -7.75 -0.51
C VAL A 414 -5.46 -8.13 0.37
N SER A 415 -5.71 -9.42 0.59
CA SER A 415 -6.76 -9.88 1.50
C SER A 415 -6.47 -9.46 2.95
N ALA A 416 -5.20 -9.45 3.36
CA ALA A 416 -4.81 -9.04 4.70
C ALA A 416 -4.86 -7.51 4.91
N SER A 417 -4.53 -6.71 3.88
CA SER A 417 -4.57 -5.25 3.95
C SER A 417 -5.94 -4.65 3.61
N GLY A 418 -6.79 -5.38 2.88
CA GLY A 418 -8.02 -4.85 2.30
C GLY A 418 -7.78 -3.84 1.16
N SER A 419 -6.55 -3.73 0.66
CA SER A 419 -6.15 -2.71 -0.33
C SER A 419 -5.10 -3.23 -1.31
N LEU A 420 -5.24 -2.82 -2.57
CA LEU A 420 -4.26 -3.07 -3.65
C LEU A 420 -3.05 -2.13 -3.60
N ARG A 421 -3.13 -1.07 -2.78
CA ARG A 421 -2.06 -0.09 -2.64
C ARG A 421 -0.92 -0.68 -1.83
N GLY A 422 0.30 -0.57 -2.35
CA GLY A 422 1.49 -1.09 -1.66
C GLY A 422 1.75 -0.41 -0.33
N ILE A 423 1.37 0.87 -0.21
CA ILE A 423 1.53 1.63 1.03
C ILE A 423 0.66 1.08 2.17
N ASP A 424 -0.55 0.60 1.86
CA ASP A 424 -1.45 0.04 2.88
C ASP A 424 -0.94 -1.31 3.37
N ALA A 425 -0.38 -2.12 2.47
CA ALA A 425 0.31 -3.35 2.87
C ALA A 425 1.50 -3.06 3.79
N VAL A 426 2.27 -1.99 3.55
CA VAL A 426 3.39 -1.56 4.41
C VAL A 426 2.89 -0.97 5.73
N ARG A 427 1.84 -0.14 5.72
CA ARG A 427 1.23 0.45 6.93
C ARG A 427 0.66 -0.62 7.85
N GLY A 428 0.07 -1.67 7.27
CA GLY A 428 -0.43 -2.83 8.02
C GLY A 428 0.68 -3.67 8.67
N GLN A 429 1.94 -3.49 8.25
CA GLN A 429 3.11 -4.15 8.83
C GLN A 429 3.81 -3.21 9.81
N GLY A 430 4.26 -3.75 10.95
CA GLY A 430 5.04 -2.95 11.88
C GLY A 430 6.51 -2.79 11.41
N ALA A 431 7.28 -2.02 12.16
CA ALA A 431 8.68 -1.77 11.82
C ALA A 431 9.59 -2.94 12.21
N MET A 432 9.23 -3.66 13.27
CA MET A 432 10.05 -4.72 13.81
C MET A 432 9.83 -6.04 13.07
N PRO A 433 10.84 -6.93 12.97
CA PRO A 433 10.73 -8.19 12.24
C PRO A 433 9.52 -9.05 12.63
N TRP A 434 9.21 -9.16 13.93
CA TRP A 434 8.08 -9.94 14.41
C TRP A 434 6.70 -9.37 14.01
N GLU A 435 6.65 -8.11 13.58
CA GLU A 435 5.42 -7.44 13.13
C GLU A 435 5.20 -7.56 11.63
N TRP A 436 6.19 -8.06 10.89
CA TRP A 436 6.11 -8.22 9.44
C TRP A 436 5.18 -9.37 9.07
N ASN A 437 4.49 -9.25 7.92
CA ASN A 437 3.53 -10.27 7.50
C ASN A 437 4.19 -11.63 7.27
N ALA A 438 5.47 -11.68 6.89
CA ALA A 438 6.22 -12.94 6.78
C ALA A 438 6.21 -13.75 8.09
N PHE A 439 6.20 -13.08 9.24
CA PHE A 439 6.34 -13.71 10.56
C PHE A 439 5.03 -13.76 11.36
N ARG A 440 3.98 -13.09 10.90
CA ARG A 440 2.63 -13.17 11.49
C ARG A 440 2.01 -14.57 11.37
N SER A 441 2.37 -15.31 10.32
CA SER A 441 1.86 -16.66 10.09
C SER A 441 2.95 -17.53 9.44
N PRO A 442 2.90 -18.86 9.63
CA PRO A 442 3.89 -19.77 9.04
C PRO A 442 3.70 -19.86 7.53
N PHE A 443 2.44 -19.67 7.14
CA PHE A 443 1.90 -19.80 5.83
C PHE A 443 2.48 -18.67 4.99
N SER A 444 2.43 -17.44 5.50
CA SER A 444 3.09 -16.29 4.89
C SER A 444 4.60 -16.56 4.70
N LEU A 445 5.29 -17.11 5.70
CA LEU A 445 6.71 -17.46 5.58
C LEU A 445 6.96 -18.53 4.51
N ALA A 446 6.19 -19.62 4.53
CA ALA A 446 6.31 -20.73 3.58
C ALA A 446 6.02 -20.27 2.15
N LEU A 447 5.06 -19.37 1.97
CA LEU A 447 4.74 -18.75 0.70
C LEU A 447 5.91 -17.91 0.18
N VAL A 448 6.51 -17.06 1.03
CA VAL A 448 7.72 -16.30 0.68
C VAL A 448 8.87 -17.21 0.28
N VAL A 449 9.13 -18.28 1.04
CA VAL A 449 10.16 -19.28 0.69
C VAL A 449 9.86 -19.91 -0.66
N THR A 450 8.60 -20.24 -0.94
CA THR A 450 8.16 -20.79 -2.23
C THR A 450 8.41 -19.80 -3.37
N CYS A 451 8.11 -18.50 -3.16
CA CYS A 451 8.42 -17.45 -4.13
C CYS A 451 9.93 -17.36 -4.41
N VAL A 452 10.78 -17.38 -3.38
CA VAL A 452 12.25 -17.35 -3.51
C VAL A 452 12.75 -18.57 -4.30
N VAL A 453 12.21 -19.76 -4.03
CA VAL A 453 12.55 -20.99 -4.76
C VAL A 453 12.09 -20.91 -6.23
N ALA A 454 10.93 -20.33 -6.49
CA ALA A 454 10.41 -20.14 -7.84
C ALA A 454 11.23 -19.11 -8.64
N GLN A 455 11.66 -18.01 -8.01
CA GLN A 455 12.57 -17.01 -8.59
C GLN A 455 13.94 -17.63 -8.93
N ALA A 456 14.47 -18.47 -8.04
CA ALA A 456 15.71 -19.22 -8.26
C ALA A 456 15.59 -20.18 -9.47
N LEU A 457 14.40 -20.76 -9.66
CA LEU A 457 14.06 -21.64 -10.77
C LEU A 457 13.90 -20.91 -12.10
N LEU A 458 13.28 -19.73 -12.09
CA LEU A 458 13.01 -18.92 -13.28
C LEU A 458 14.30 -18.58 -14.05
N GLY A 459 15.43 -18.46 -13.34
CA GLY A 459 16.74 -18.20 -13.96
C GLY A 459 17.64 -19.41 -14.14
N ALA A 460 17.20 -20.61 -13.74
CA ALA A 460 18.03 -21.80 -13.83
C ALA A 460 18.23 -22.20 -15.30
N ARG A 461 19.45 -21.99 -15.81
CA ARG A 461 19.83 -22.30 -17.20
C ARG A 461 19.94 -23.80 -17.43
N ALA A 462 19.46 -24.29 -18.58
CA ALA A 462 19.97 -25.54 -19.14
C ALA A 462 21.45 -25.33 -19.52
N ARG A 463 22.32 -26.20 -19.02
CA ARG A 463 23.77 -26.07 -19.21
C ARG A 463 24.11 -26.23 -20.70
N GLY A 464 24.44 -25.14 -21.40
CA GLY A 464 24.85 -25.17 -22.81
C GLY A 464 24.18 -24.12 -23.69
N GLU A 465 23.05 -23.56 -23.26
CA GLU A 465 22.34 -22.53 -24.02
C GLU A 465 22.85 -21.13 -23.67
N GLN A 466 23.50 -20.49 -24.65
CA GLN A 466 23.85 -19.08 -24.57
C GLN A 466 22.59 -18.26 -24.85
N HIS A 467 22.09 -17.59 -23.82
CA HIS A 467 21.05 -16.58 -24.00
C HIS A 467 21.66 -15.29 -24.57
N GLY A 468 20.84 -14.52 -25.29
CA GLY A 468 21.22 -13.15 -25.63
C GLY A 468 21.38 -12.29 -24.37
N PRO A 469 22.25 -11.25 -24.39
CA PRO A 469 22.50 -10.38 -23.24
C PRO A 469 21.22 -9.73 -22.69
N SER A 470 20.23 -9.47 -23.54
CA SER A 470 18.93 -8.90 -23.15
C SER A 470 18.11 -9.80 -22.22
N ALA A 471 18.17 -11.12 -22.38
CA ALA A 471 17.43 -12.06 -21.54
C ALA A 471 18.02 -12.18 -20.14
N ASP A 472 19.36 -12.15 -20.05
CA ASP A 472 20.07 -12.11 -18.77
C ASP A 472 19.76 -10.82 -18.00
N ALA A 473 19.72 -9.68 -18.70
CA ALA A 473 19.30 -8.40 -18.12
C ALA A 473 17.85 -8.47 -17.62
N ALA A 474 16.92 -8.93 -18.47
CA ALA A 474 15.51 -9.08 -18.10
C ALA A 474 15.30 -9.99 -16.88
N TYR A 475 16.02 -11.12 -16.81
CA TYR A 475 15.97 -11.99 -15.64
C TYR A 475 16.45 -11.29 -14.36
N ARG A 476 17.56 -10.56 -14.43
CA ARG A 476 18.12 -9.84 -13.26
C ARG A 476 17.17 -8.75 -12.77
N VAL A 477 16.61 -7.97 -13.69
CA VAL A 477 15.62 -6.95 -13.36
C VAL A 477 14.38 -7.61 -12.76
N GLY A 478 13.90 -8.70 -13.36
CA GLY A 478 12.74 -9.43 -12.84
C GLY A 478 12.97 -10.05 -11.47
N LEU A 479 14.18 -10.54 -11.18
CA LEU A 479 14.56 -11.02 -9.86
C LEU A 479 14.53 -9.90 -8.81
N LEU A 480 15.09 -8.73 -9.15
CA LEU A 480 15.09 -7.57 -8.25
C LEU A 480 13.66 -7.05 -8.02
N PHE A 481 12.87 -6.92 -9.08
CA PHE A 481 11.47 -6.50 -9.01
C PHE A 481 10.66 -7.41 -8.09
N SER A 482 10.67 -8.71 -8.37
CA SER A 482 9.89 -9.68 -7.60
C SER A 482 10.37 -9.80 -6.15
N SER A 483 11.68 -9.64 -5.89
CA SER A 483 12.22 -9.54 -4.54
C SER A 483 11.71 -8.28 -3.83
N GLY A 484 11.70 -7.13 -4.51
CA GLY A 484 11.19 -5.88 -3.96
C GLY A 484 9.71 -5.96 -3.61
N VAL A 485 8.90 -6.59 -4.48
CA VAL A 485 7.47 -6.82 -4.22
C VAL A 485 7.30 -7.66 -2.95
N LEU A 486 8.07 -8.74 -2.79
CA LEU A 486 8.04 -9.52 -1.54
C LEU A 486 8.44 -8.69 -0.32
N VAL A 487 9.41 -7.78 -0.42
CA VAL A 487 9.77 -6.90 0.70
C VAL A 487 8.63 -5.96 1.09
N VAL A 488 7.96 -5.35 0.11
CA VAL A 488 6.81 -4.47 0.33
C VAL A 488 5.65 -5.24 0.98
N LEU A 489 5.33 -6.43 0.47
CA LEU A 489 4.19 -7.21 0.93
C LEU A 489 4.42 -7.95 2.26
N PHE A 490 5.66 -8.40 2.52
CA PHE A 490 5.96 -9.34 3.61
C PHE A 490 7.05 -8.93 4.61
N PHE A 491 7.89 -7.93 4.31
CA PHE A 491 9.02 -7.55 5.17
C PHE A 491 9.00 -6.06 5.58
N GLY A 492 7.82 -5.47 5.71
CA GLY A 492 7.61 -4.12 6.23
C GLY A 492 8.10 -3.00 5.32
N GLY A 493 8.39 -3.29 4.04
CA GLY A 493 8.85 -2.29 3.06
C GLY A 493 10.01 -1.43 3.58
N TYR A 494 9.77 -0.12 3.62
CA TYR A 494 10.72 0.93 4.01
C TYR A 494 10.60 1.40 5.47
N ARG A 495 9.76 0.77 6.30
CA ARG A 495 9.61 1.19 7.71
C ARG A 495 10.90 0.97 8.49
N LEU A 496 11.35 2.01 9.18
CA LEU A 496 12.48 1.98 10.09
C LEU A 496 12.03 1.56 11.50
N PRO A 497 12.83 0.77 12.24
CA PRO A 497 12.56 0.48 13.65
C PRO A 497 12.48 1.80 14.44
N GLY A 498 11.42 1.96 15.25
CA GLY A 498 11.19 3.15 16.08
C GLY A 498 9.98 4.02 15.69
N GLY A 499 9.19 3.65 14.68
CA GLY A 499 7.85 4.23 14.46
C GLY A 499 7.83 5.74 14.18
N VAL A 500 8.80 6.23 13.41
CA VAL A 500 8.91 7.67 13.13
C VAL A 500 7.84 8.12 12.14
N ASP A 501 6.67 8.53 12.64
CA ASP A 501 5.54 8.96 11.79
C ASP A 501 5.80 10.28 11.06
N LYS A 502 6.66 11.15 11.63
CA LYS A 502 7.18 12.36 10.96
C LYS A 502 8.55 12.09 10.36
N MET A 503 8.60 11.47 9.18
CA MET A 503 9.87 11.18 8.51
C MET A 503 10.53 12.46 8.00
N SER A 504 11.59 12.89 8.69
CA SER A 504 12.59 13.82 8.15
C SER A 504 13.17 13.29 6.82
N LEU A 505 13.76 14.15 6.00
CA LEU A 505 14.42 13.74 4.74
C LEU A 505 15.41 12.58 4.98
N PHE A 506 16.18 12.65 6.07
CA PHE A 506 17.11 11.59 6.46
C PHE A 506 16.40 10.25 6.74
N ALA A 507 15.28 10.27 7.47
CA ALA A 507 14.50 9.07 7.73
C ALA A 507 13.96 8.46 6.42
N ARG A 508 13.50 9.28 5.47
CA ARG A 508 13.04 8.81 4.15
C ARG A 508 14.17 8.12 3.37
N LEU A 509 15.36 8.75 3.33
CA LEU A 509 16.54 8.17 2.69
C LEU A 509 16.95 6.86 3.36
N ALA A 510 16.98 6.81 4.69
CA ALA A 510 17.29 5.60 5.43
C ALA A 510 16.25 4.48 5.18
N GLY A 511 14.96 4.82 5.11
CA GLY A 511 13.89 3.88 4.74
C GLY A 511 14.05 3.32 3.33
N GLY A 512 14.39 4.17 2.36
CA GLY A 512 14.72 3.75 0.99
C GLY A 512 15.94 2.83 0.92
N CYS A 513 17.02 3.17 1.63
CA CYS A 513 18.21 2.33 1.77
C CYS A 513 17.89 0.97 2.40
N LEU A 514 17.03 0.93 3.41
CA LEU A 514 16.61 -0.31 4.06
C LEU A 514 15.77 -1.19 3.12
N LEU A 515 14.83 -0.60 2.36
CA LEU A 515 14.06 -1.31 1.33
C LEU A 515 15.00 -1.96 0.31
N LEU A 516 15.97 -1.20 -0.20
CA LEU A 516 16.98 -1.70 -1.13
C LEU A 516 17.79 -2.85 -0.52
N ALA A 517 18.29 -2.68 0.71
CA ALA A 517 19.08 -3.70 1.40
C ALA A 517 18.30 -5.02 1.55
N LYS A 518 17.03 -4.97 1.99
CA LYS A 518 16.15 -6.13 2.10
C LYS A 518 15.90 -6.80 0.73
N THR A 519 15.71 -5.98 -0.30
CA THR A 519 15.46 -6.47 -1.67
C THR A 519 16.66 -7.24 -2.19
N TRP A 520 17.87 -6.71 -1.96
CA TRP A 520 19.12 -7.37 -2.30
C TRP A 520 19.37 -8.65 -1.49
N ALA A 521 19.00 -8.67 -0.21
CA ALA A 521 19.12 -9.86 0.62
C ALA A 521 18.24 -11.01 0.08
N LEU A 522 17.00 -10.73 -0.32
CA LEU A 522 16.12 -11.73 -0.95
C LEU A 522 16.64 -12.19 -2.32
N ALA A 523 17.11 -11.26 -3.15
CA ALA A 523 17.69 -11.61 -4.44
C ALA A 523 18.95 -12.49 -4.27
N ALA A 524 19.82 -12.17 -3.31
CA ALA A 524 21.00 -12.98 -2.98
C ALA A 524 20.61 -14.37 -2.46
N LEU A 525 19.54 -14.47 -1.66
CA LEU A 525 19.01 -15.75 -1.18
C LEU A 525 18.50 -16.62 -2.34
N ALA A 526 17.76 -16.04 -3.29
CA ALA A 526 17.31 -16.75 -4.50
C ALA A 526 18.50 -17.25 -5.34
N LEU A 527 19.54 -16.42 -5.52
CA LEU A 527 20.77 -16.84 -6.18
C LEU A 527 21.49 -17.97 -5.41
N LEU A 528 21.54 -17.90 -4.08
CA LEU A 528 22.14 -18.94 -3.25
C LEU A 528 21.39 -20.27 -3.41
N VAL A 529 20.05 -20.25 -3.33
CA VAL A 529 19.19 -21.43 -3.58
C VAL A 529 19.43 -22.01 -4.97
N ARG A 530 19.67 -21.16 -5.97
CA ARG A 530 20.01 -21.60 -7.32
C ARG A 530 21.36 -22.32 -7.36
N PHE A 531 22.38 -21.82 -6.66
CA PHE A 531 23.73 -22.40 -6.66
C PHE A 531 23.91 -23.62 -5.76
N THR A 532 23.12 -23.80 -4.72
CA THR A 532 23.21 -24.96 -3.81
C THR A 532 22.65 -26.24 -4.43
N ARG A 533 21.91 -26.14 -5.55
CA ARG A 533 21.30 -27.32 -6.17
C ARG A 533 22.33 -28.31 -6.71
N PRO A 534 22.11 -29.62 -6.51
CA PRO A 534 23.02 -30.63 -7.00
C PRO A 534 23.06 -30.63 -8.54
N LEU A 535 24.28 -30.63 -9.11
CA LEU A 535 24.53 -30.57 -10.55
C LEU A 535 23.87 -31.73 -11.35
N GLY A 536 23.53 -32.84 -10.67
CA GLY A 536 22.83 -33.98 -11.27
C GLY A 536 21.41 -33.63 -11.72
N VAL A 537 20.64 -32.93 -10.88
CA VAL A 537 19.27 -32.49 -11.18
C VAL A 537 19.26 -31.47 -12.34
N GLN A 538 20.33 -30.67 -12.48
CA GLN A 538 20.48 -29.74 -13.61
C GLN A 538 20.72 -30.45 -14.96
N ARG A 539 21.35 -31.63 -14.97
CA ARG A 539 21.71 -32.32 -16.22
C ARG A 539 20.54 -33.11 -16.80
N GLU A 540 19.70 -33.69 -15.95
CA GLU A 540 18.44 -34.35 -16.35
C GLU A 540 17.35 -33.34 -16.75
N GLY A 541 17.46 -32.08 -16.31
CA GLY A 541 16.59 -30.98 -16.71
C GLY A 541 16.63 -30.66 -18.21
N ALA A 542 17.79 -30.81 -18.86
CA ALA A 542 17.95 -30.53 -20.29
C ALA A 542 17.16 -31.50 -21.19
N GLY A 543 16.79 -32.68 -20.68
CA GLY A 543 15.96 -33.65 -21.41
C GLY A 543 14.44 -33.41 -21.29
N GLY A 544 14.00 -32.23 -20.83
CA GLY A 544 12.58 -31.89 -20.64
C GLY A 544 11.89 -32.59 -19.45
N ARG A 545 12.38 -33.73 -18.97
CA ARG A 545 11.78 -34.45 -17.82
C ARG A 545 12.04 -33.77 -16.48
N GLY A 546 13.21 -33.15 -16.28
CA GLY A 546 13.58 -32.56 -14.98
C GLY A 546 12.83 -31.25 -14.64
N LEU A 547 12.45 -30.45 -15.65
CA LEU A 547 11.66 -29.23 -15.40
C LEU A 547 10.30 -29.57 -14.80
N GLY A 548 9.73 -30.72 -15.18
CA GLY A 548 8.48 -31.24 -14.62
C GLY A 548 8.58 -31.56 -13.12
N GLY A 549 9.70 -32.07 -12.63
CA GLY A 549 9.85 -32.43 -11.21
C GLY A 549 9.88 -31.20 -10.29
N ALA A 550 10.67 -30.19 -10.64
CA ALA A 550 10.75 -28.96 -9.85
C ALA A 550 9.48 -28.12 -9.96
N ALA A 551 8.88 -28.05 -11.16
CA ALA A 551 7.57 -27.45 -11.38
C ALA A 551 6.48 -28.16 -10.56
N ARG A 552 6.47 -29.50 -10.51
CA ARG A 552 5.55 -30.28 -9.69
C ARG A 552 5.76 -30.04 -8.20
N LEU A 553 7.00 -29.91 -7.73
CA LEU A 553 7.30 -29.57 -6.34
C LEU A 553 6.75 -28.18 -5.99
N ALA A 554 7.06 -27.17 -6.80
CA ALA A 554 6.54 -25.81 -6.61
C ALA A 554 5.00 -25.78 -6.67
N LEU A 555 4.40 -26.46 -7.65
CA LEU A 555 2.96 -26.58 -7.79
C LEU A 555 2.35 -27.33 -6.60
N SER A 556 2.96 -28.43 -6.15
CA SER A 556 2.46 -29.20 -5.00
C SER A 556 2.55 -28.42 -3.70
N ALA A 557 3.62 -27.64 -3.49
CA ALA A 557 3.74 -26.75 -2.34
C ALA A 557 2.69 -25.63 -2.41
N THR A 558 2.47 -25.05 -3.59
CA THR A 558 1.48 -24.00 -3.81
C THR A 558 0.05 -24.53 -3.64
N LEU A 559 -0.24 -25.73 -4.13
CA LEU A 559 -1.54 -26.39 -3.98
C LEU A 559 -1.76 -26.86 -2.54
N ALA A 560 -0.76 -27.43 -1.88
CA ALA A 560 -0.83 -27.78 -0.46
C ALA A 560 -1.07 -26.53 0.40
N PHE A 561 -0.45 -25.42 0.04
CA PHE A 561 -0.69 -24.14 0.67
C PHE A 561 -2.13 -23.63 0.43
N ALA A 562 -2.58 -23.60 -0.83
CA ALA A 562 -3.92 -23.14 -1.18
C ALA A 562 -5.00 -24.00 -0.55
N THR A 563 -4.81 -25.32 -0.49
CA THR A 563 -5.72 -26.26 0.16
C THR A 563 -5.69 -26.14 1.68
N SER A 564 -4.52 -25.94 2.29
CA SER A 564 -4.42 -25.64 3.73
C SER A 564 -5.10 -24.31 4.06
N LEU A 565 -4.93 -23.29 3.22
CA LEU A 565 -5.59 -22.00 3.38
C LEU A 565 -7.10 -22.17 3.29
N ALA A 566 -7.59 -22.82 2.21
CA ALA A 566 -9.00 -23.13 2.00
C ALA A 566 -9.59 -23.93 3.17
N TRP A 567 -8.86 -24.92 3.69
CA TRP A 567 -9.27 -25.75 4.82
C TRP A 567 -9.29 -24.99 6.15
N THR A 568 -8.32 -24.10 6.39
CA THR A 568 -8.34 -23.22 7.56
C THR A 568 -9.48 -22.21 7.45
N THR A 569 -9.73 -21.62 6.28
CA THR A 569 -10.84 -20.69 6.07
C THR A 569 -12.18 -21.40 6.17
N SER A 570 -12.31 -22.66 5.71
CA SER A 570 -13.56 -23.42 5.79
C SER A 570 -13.85 -23.92 7.21
N ARG A 571 -12.83 -24.19 8.03
CA ARG A 571 -13.03 -24.48 9.47
C ARG A 571 -13.49 -23.27 10.28
N TRP A 572 -13.13 -22.05 9.87
CA TRP A 572 -13.67 -20.82 10.45
C TRP A 572 -15.00 -20.40 9.82
N ALA A 573 -15.28 -20.86 8.60
CA ALA A 573 -16.52 -20.66 7.88
C ALA A 573 -17.42 -21.90 7.95
N ALA A 574 -17.89 -22.27 9.14
CA ALA A 574 -18.98 -23.25 9.29
C ALA A 574 -20.35 -22.74 8.78
N ARG A 575 -20.37 -21.76 7.87
CA ARG A 575 -21.55 -21.39 7.07
C ARG A 575 -21.19 -21.58 5.60
N VAL A 576 -21.88 -22.55 5.00
CA VAL A 576 -21.76 -23.00 3.59
C VAL A 576 -21.93 -21.86 2.57
N GLU A 577 -22.47 -20.70 2.98
CA GLU A 577 -22.60 -19.51 2.14
C GLU A 577 -21.26 -18.82 1.85
N LEU A 578 -20.22 -19.01 2.67
CA LEU A 578 -18.97 -18.25 2.53
C LEU A 578 -18.06 -18.75 1.41
N GLU A 579 -18.07 -20.04 1.06
CA GLU A 579 -17.25 -20.58 -0.05
C GLU A 579 -17.80 -20.14 -1.41
N ALA A 580 -19.12 -20.17 -1.57
CA ALA A 580 -19.79 -19.60 -2.75
C ALA A 580 -19.63 -18.07 -2.79
N ALA A 581 -19.66 -17.40 -1.64
CA ALA A 581 -19.39 -15.97 -1.56
C ALA A 581 -17.93 -15.61 -1.83
N LEU A 582 -16.94 -16.43 -1.44
CA LEU A 582 -15.52 -16.19 -1.70
C LEU A 582 -15.16 -16.51 -3.15
N GLY A 583 -15.63 -17.63 -3.70
CA GLY A 583 -15.48 -17.95 -5.12
C GLY A 583 -16.20 -16.93 -6.00
N GLY A 584 -17.43 -16.57 -5.63
CA GLY A 584 -18.21 -15.51 -6.24
C GLY A 584 -17.54 -14.15 -6.12
N ALA A 585 -16.98 -13.79 -4.96
CA ALA A 585 -16.26 -12.54 -4.76
C ALA A 585 -14.95 -12.50 -5.53
N LEU A 586 -14.24 -13.62 -5.70
CA LEU A 586 -13.01 -13.67 -6.50
C LEU A 586 -13.33 -13.51 -8.00
N VAL A 587 -14.38 -14.18 -8.49
CA VAL A 587 -14.86 -14.03 -9.87
C VAL A 587 -15.40 -12.63 -10.10
N LEU A 588 -16.19 -12.10 -9.17
CA LEU A 588 -16.73 -10.74 -9.22
C LEU A 588 -15.61 -9.70 -9.13
N ALA A 589 -14.60 -9.88 -8.28
CA ALA A 589 -13.44 -8.99 -8.20
C ALA A 589 -12.64 -9.01 -9.50
N THR A 590 -12.47 -10.19 -10.12
CA THR A 590 -11.81 -10.33 -11.43
C THR A 590 -12.64 -9.69 -12.54
N ALA A 591 -13.96 -9.84 -12.52
CA ALA A 591 -14.88 -9.24 -13.49
C ALA A 591 -14.99 -7.72 -13.33
N VAL A 592 -15.10 -7.21 -12.10
CA VAL A 592 -15.08 -5.78 -11.76
C VAL A 592 -13.73 -5.17 -12.11
N PHE A 593 -12.63 -5.90 -11.93
CA PHE A 593 -11.31 -5.48 -12.37
C PHE A 593 -11.25 -5.36 -13.90
N LEU A 594 -11.66 -6.39 -14.64
CA LEU A 594 -11.72 -6.34 -16.11
C LEU A 594 -12.65 -5.22 -16.60
N ALA A 595 -13.80 -5.03 -15.95
CA ALA A 595 -14.73 -3.95 -16.25
C ALA A 595 -14.12 -2.58 -15.95
N ARG A 596 -13.40 -2.40 -14.83
CA ARG A 596 -12.68 -1.15 -14.53
C ARG A 596 -11.57 -0.88 -15.52
N VAL A 597 -10.83 -1.89 -15.95
CA VAL A 597 -9.82 -1.76 -17.01
C VAL A 597 -10.48 -1.33 -18.31
N VAL A 598 -11.58 -1.96 -18.71
CA VAL A 598 -12.34 -1.60 -19.93
C VAL A 598 -12.94 -0.20 -19.83
N VAL A 599 -13.52 0.17 -18.69
CA VAL A 599 -14.07 1.53 -18.47
C VAL A 599 -12.96 2.56 -18.47
N ARG A 600 -11.80 2.29 -17.86
CA ARG A 600 -10.66 3.20 -17.86
C ARG A 600 -10.05 3.35 -19.25
N VAL A 601 -9.92 2.25 -20.01
CA VAL A 601 -9.50 2.28 -21.42
C VAL A 601 -10.52 3.02 -22.28
N LYS A 602 -11.81 2.73 -22.13
CA LYS A 602 -12.90 3.39 -22.87
C LYS A 602 -12.94 4.89 -22.54
N TYR A 603 -12.82 5.26 -21.28
CA TYR A 603 -12.71 6.65 -20.81
C TYR A 603 -11.51 7.36 -21.43
N VAL A 604 -10.34 6.72 -21.46
CA VAL A 604 -9.13 7.26 -22.10
C VAL A 604 -9.29 7.39 -23.62
N THR A 605 -9.97 6.44 -24.28
CA THR A 605 -10.15 6.45 -25.74
C THR A 605 -11.31 7.32 -26.24
N GLN A 606 -12.31 7.60 -25.39
CA GLN A 606 -13.50 8.39 -25.74
C GLN A 606 -13.45 9.82 -25.18
N ALA A 607 -12.45 10.14 -24.35
CA ALA A 607 -12.19 11.52 -23.96
C ALA A 607 -11.89 12.35 -25.22
N PRO A 608 -12.72 13.35 -25.56
CA PRO A 608 -12.50 14.19 -26.73
C PRO A 608 -11.24 15.01 -26.53
N THR A 609 -10.16 14.61 -27.22
CA THR A 609 -8.84 15.25 -27.35
C THR A 609 -8.09 15.55 -26.03
N PRO A 610 -6.83 15.11 -25.92
CA PRO A 610 -6.06 15.28 -24.70
C PRO A 610 -5.42 16.67 -24.70
N HIS A 611 -5.94 17.59 -23.90
CA HIS A 611 -4.99 18.34 -23.08
C HIS A 611 -4.49 17.32 -22.07
N VAL A 612 -3.32 16.75 -22.37
CA VAL A 612 -2.58 15.89 -21.45
C VAL A 612 -2.27 16.75 -20.23
N ASP A 613 -3.17 16.71 -19.25
CA ASP A 613 -2.83 16.94 -17.87
C ASP A 613 -1.89 15.79 -17.49
N PRO A 614 -0.61 16.02 -17.20
CA PRO A 614 0.41 14.97 -17.12
C PRO A 614 0.27 14.02 -15.90
N PHE A 615 -0.90 13.96 -15.26
CA PHE A 615 -1.10 13.25 -13.99
C PHE A 615 -2.39 12.41 -13.88
N VAL A 616 -2.88 11.79 -14.98
CA VAL A 616 -3.87 10.68 -14.90
C VAL A 616 -3.29 9.36 -15.41
#